data_AF-A0A960JYS3-F1
#
_entry.id   AF-A0A960JYS3-F1
#
_cell.length_a   1.000
_cell.length_b   1.000
_cell.length_c   1.000
_cell.angle_alpha   90.00
_cell.angle_beta   90.00
_cell.angle_gamma   90.00
#
_symmetry.space_group_name_H-M   'P 1'
#
loop_
_entity.id
_entity.type
_entity.pdbx_description
1 polymer ?
#
loop_
_entity_poly.entity_id
_entity_poly.type
_entity_poly.pdbx_seq_one_letter_code
_entity_poly.pdbx_strand_id
1 'polypeptide(L)'
;MADADREAEGVPASGQAGDDLAKVRSELRRMGYLHHGFGRYLLQDALKPHRPWRALLTLTIKVAIAVGGLQAVAAALGLAAANGTFEASPFDVIPLFLHLLVPAVAVAGGVFLALSGLLLLALRLYHVRRIEVAAFAAALVAGLGGVGVTVASFMEILSGISLPAKVLSAVGLLAAAVVLVKVVEGGLLGLAIRLTDQAPHRRLFSFRWLVGALVLGLVLLLLPAVLAVRKDDVEIPLNLARVPGEHVLLIGLDGVLGEELDYLLAGGELPRLAAFARSSRRWTYRRPQELPATFWTTVATGREGMDHGVVALDAFQPLGTQQPLARSGPLRWYWGRIAVPMGLASHRPVLAARRRVPTLWELVSRGGEPVVAINWWGTYPAEPLPGLVVAHGAFGLLEEGAPGALASESRQDLVNSLQDLAAEPWEGASSGSFEAVLGEEETAALLRRSVLPDHFYGEALKESLDASPRMAAIYLPAPDLAAAGWRGGEIALGDLLRSTLVEVDRLVAQVSPRFGAVALVVDPGRRGSH
;
A
#
# COMPACT_ATOMS: atom_id res chain seq x y z
N MET A 1 -81.62 9.30 9.74
CA MET A 1 -81.10 10.37 8.86
C MET A 1 -80.08 11.13 9.68
N ALA A 2 -78.86 10.61 9.80
CA ALA A 2 -77.69 10.89 8.93
C ALA A 2 -77.32 12.39 9.07
N ASP A 3 -76.40 12.81 9.94
CA ASP A 3 -74.97 12.46 10.10
C ASP A 3 -74.16 12.75 8.83
N ALA A 4 -73.51 13.92 8.80
CA ALA A 4 -72.41 14.28 7.89
C ALA A 4 -71.92 15.70 8.23
N ASP A 5 -71.12 15.83 9.28
CA ASP A 5 -70.30 17.02 9.52
C ASP A 5 -68.99 16.59 10.20
N ARG A 6 -67.99 16.21 9.39
CA ARG A 6 -66.54 16.27 9.70
C ARG A 6 -65.68 15.67 8.60
N GLU A 7 -64.48 16.26 8.49
CA GLU A 7 -63.28 15.76 7.79
C GLU A 7 -63.19 16.02 6.28
N ALA A 8 -63.07 17.30 5.94
CA ALA A 8 -62.20 17.69 4.84
C ALA A 8 -60.75 17.75 5.38
N GLU A 9 -60.03 16.62 5.30
CA GLU A 9 -58.58 16.58 5.44
C GLU A 9 -57.95 17.51 4.39
N GLY A 10 -57.37 18.61 4.86
CA GLY A 10 -56.65 19.57 4.04
C GLY A 10 -55.37 18.95 3.48
N VAL A 11 -55.44 18.46 2.25
CA VAL A 11 -54.26 18.36 1.40
C VAL A 11 -53.78 19.80 1.17
N PRO A 12 -52.58 20.21 1.62
CA PRO A 12 -52.12 21.57 1.41
C PRO A 12 -52.01 21.83 -0.08
N ALA A 13 -52.76 22.83 -0.55
CA ALA A 13 -52.69 23.31 -1.91
C ALA A 13 -51.23 23.68 -2.23
N SER A 14 -50.73 23.30 -3.40
CA SER A 14 -49.36 23.53 -3.87
C SER A 14 -48.89 25.00 -3.76
N GLY A 15 -49.82 25.95 -3.61
CA GLY A 15 -49.53 27.36 -3.32
C GLY A 15 -48.99 27.66 -1.92
N GLN A 16 -49.43 26.95 -0.86
CA GLN A 16 -48.95 27.19 0.52
C GLN A 16 -47.50 26.76 0.73
N ALA A 17 -47.13 25.57 0.22
CA ALA A 17 -45.75 25.09 0.28
C ALA A 17 -44.78 26.00 -0.51
N GLY A 18 -45.24 26.63 -1.59
CA GLY A 18 -44.46 27.61 -2.35
C GLY A 18 -44.22 28.91 -1.59
N ASP A 19 -45.20 29.37 -0.82
CA ASP A 19 -45.16 30.62 -0.06
C ASP A 19 -44.26 30.51 1.19
N ASP A 20 -44.26 29.36 1.86
CA ASP A 20 -43.39 29.11 3.01
C ASP A 20 -41.91 28.98 2.63
N LEU A 21 -41.59 28.35 1.50
CA LEU A 21 -40.23 28.33 0.96
C LEU A 21 -39.73 29.73 0.54
N ALA A 22 -40.62 30.60 0.08
CA ALA A 22 -40.28 31.99 -0.25
C ALA A 22 -39.89 32.77 1.01
N LYS A 23 -40.60 32.55 2.13
CA LYS A 23 -40.25 33.11 3.45
C LYS A 23 -38.92 32.57 3.97
N VAL A 24 -38.68 31.26 3.86
CA VAL A 24 -37.37 30.68 4.24
C VAL A 24 -36.25 31.27 3.40
N ARG A 25 -36.46 31.49 2.09
CA ARG A 25 -35.46 32.08 1.20
C ARG A 25 -35.12 33.52 1.59
N SER A 26 -36.09 34.34 2.00
CA SER A 26 -35.83 35.72 2.43
C SER A 26 -35.05 35.75 3.76
N GLU A 27 -35.40 34.87 4.69
CA GLU A 27 -34.68 34.66 5.96
C GLU A 27 -33.21 34.25 5.74
N LEU A 28 -32.95 33.30 4.84
CA LEU A 28 -31.59 32.88 4.49
C LEU A 28 -30.77 34.00 3.80
N ARG A 29 -31.41 34.88 3.02
CA ARG A 29 -30.76 36.08 2.48
C ARG A 29 -30.40 37.05 3.60
N ARG A 30 -31.32 37.32 4.52
CA ARG A 30 -31.10 38.19 5.69
C ARG A 30 -29.93 37.72 6.55
N MET A 31 -29.84 36.41 6.80
CA MET A 31 -28.73 35.79 7.55
C MET A 31 -27.42 35.69 6.75
N GLY A 32 -27.43 36.04 5.47
CA GLY A 32 -26.25 36.07 4.60
C GLY A 32 -25.77 34.68 4.14
N TYR A 33 -26.61 33.66 4.19
CA TYR A 33 -26.31 32.34 3.63
C TYR A 33 -26.24 32.35 2.08
N LEU A 34 -27.03 33.23 1.44
CA LEU A 34 -27.16 33.30 -0.02
C LEU A 34 -26.32 34.41 -0.68
N HIS A 35 -25.52 35.16 0.09
CA HIS A 35 -24.76 36.29 -0.43
C HIS A 35 -23.48 35.88 -1.21
N HIS A 36 -22.82 34.75 -0.88
CA HIS A 36 -21.52 34.37 -1.48
C HIS A 36 -21.42 32.89 -1.89
N GLY A 37 -20.65 32.66 -2.97
CA GLY A 37 -20.33 31.42 -3.70
C GLY A 37 -20.88 30.09 -3.17
N PHE A 38 -20.21 29.50 -2.19
CA PHE A 38 -20.43 28.09 -1.81
C PHE A 38 -21.70 27.86 -0.98
N GLY A 39 -22.07 28.80 -0.09
CA GLY A 39 -23.34 28.74 0.65
C GLY A 39 -24.53 28.82 -0.31
N ARG A 40 -24.41 29.66 -1.34
CA ARG A 40 -25.36 29.69 -2.46
C ARG A 40 -25.35 28.37 -3.24
N TYR A 41 -24.17 27.83 -3.58
CA TYR A 41 -24.05 26.57 -4.32
C TYR A 41 -24.74 25.38 -3.63
N LEU A 42 -24.63 25.25 -2.31
CA LEU A 42 -25.29 24.15 -1.58
C LEU A 42 -26.77 24.42 -1.29
N LEU A 43 -27.12 25.63 -0.83
CA LEU A 43 -28.47 25.91 -0.30
C LEU A 43 -29.46 26.38 -1.37
N GLN A 44 -29.01 26.97 -2.48
CA GLN A 44 -29.93 27.52 -3.49
C GLN A 44 -30.75 26.44 -4.20
N ASP A 45 -30.17 25.26 -4.42
CA ASP A 45 -30.86 24.16 -5.11
C ASP A 45 -31.81 23.38 -4.19
N ALA A 46 -31.55 23.37 -2.88
CA ALA A 46 -32.48 22.85 -1.88
C ALA A 46 -33.77 23.70 -1.78
N LEU A 47 -33.73 24.96 -2.24
CA LEU A 47 -34.85 25.91 -2.23
C LEU A 47 -35.61 25.97 -3.57
N LYS A 48 -35.31 25.07 -4.53
CA LYS A 48 -36.06 24.96 -5.79
C LYS A 48 -37.26 24.02 -5.62
N PRO A 49 -38.39 24.25 -6.32
CA PRO A 49 -39.57 23.38 -6.27
C PRO A 49 -39.28 22.04 -6.98
N HIS A 50 -38.61 21.12 -6.30
CA HIS A 50 -38.26 19.77 -6.77
C HIS A 50 -38.71 18.70 -5.77
N ARG A 51 -38.97 17.46 -6.23
CA ARG A 51 -39.28 16.33 -5.32
C ARG A 51 -38.12 16.12 -4.31
N PRO A 52 -38.40 15.75 -3.04
CA PRO A 52 -37.39 15.68 -1.97
C PRO A 52 -36.23 14.73 -2.29
N TRP A 53 -36.49 13.62 -2.99
CA TRP A 53 -35.43 12.69 -3.42
C TRP A 53 -34.43 13.32 -4.40
N ARG A 54 -34.86 14.25 -5.26
CA ARG A 54 -33.96 14.97 -6.17
C ARG A 54 -33.04 15.91 -5.41
N ALA A 55 -33.56 16.57 -4.38
CA ALA A 55 -32.75 17.41 -3.50
C ALA A 55 -31.69 16.58 -2.76
N LEU A 56 -32.05 15.41 -2.23
CA LEU A 56 -31.10 14.48 -1.61
C LEU A 56 -30.01 14.05 -2.61
N LEU A 57 -30.39 13.65 -3.83
CA LEU A 57 -29.43 13.21 -4.84
C LEU A 57 -28.49 14.34 -5.27
N THR A 58 -29.01 15.55 -5.53
CA THR A 58 -28.19 16.72 -5.89
C THR A 58 -27.24 17.11 -4.76
N LEU A 59 -27.73 17.15 -3.51
CA LEU A 59 -26.88 17.47 -2.35
C LEU A 59 -25.82 16.40 -2.13
N THR A 60 -26.17 15.13 -2.29
CA THR A 60 -25.22 14.01 -2.20
C THR A 60 -24.10 14.17 -3.22
N ILE A 61 -24.43 14.41 -4.50
CA ILE A 61 -23.41 14.59 -5.55
C ILE A 61 -22.50 15.79 -5.22
N LYS A 62 -23.08 16.92 -4.82
CA LYS A 62 -22.29 18.14 -4.51
C LYS A 62 -21.36 17.97 -3.32
N VAL A 63 -21.88 17.41 -2.23
CA VAL A 63 -21.08 17.15 -1.03
C VAL A 63 -20.03 16.09 -1.33
N ALA A 64 -20.39 15.02 -2.03
CA ALA A 64 -19.48 13.95 -2.42
C ALA A 64 -18.31 14.47 -3.27
N ILE A 65 -18.58 15.28 -4.30
CA ILE A 65 -17.52 15.86 -5.14
C ILE A 65 -16.63 16.81 -4.34
N ALA A 66 -17.21 17.69 -3.52
CA ALA A 66 -16.45 18.67 -2.76
C ALA A 66 -15.57 18.01 -1.68
N VAL A 67 -16.15 17.10 -0.91
CA VAL A 67 -15.46 16.38 0.17
C VAL A 67 -14.47 15.37 -0.40
N GLY A 68 -14.93 14.51 -1.31
CA GLY A 68 -14.11 13.48 -1.95
C GLY A 68 -12.96 14.09 -2.74
N GLY A 69 -13.20 15.20 -3.46
CA GLY A 69 -12.14 15.93 -4.16
C GLY A 69 -11.06 16.46 -3.21
N LEU A 70 -11.45 17.07 -2.08
CA LEU A 70 -10.50 17.54 -1.09
C LEU A 70 -9.69 16.39 -0.47
N GLN A 71 -10.36 15.29 -0.12
CA GLN A 71 -9.70 14.10 0.41
C GLN A 71 -8.75 13.46 -0.60
N ALA A 72 -9.14 13.40 -1.88
CA ALA A 72 -8.29 12.88 -2.94
C ALA A 72 -7.04 13.73 -3.15
N VAL A 73 -7.15 15.07 -3.11
CA VAL A 73 -5.98 15.96 -3.16
C VAL A 73 -5.05 15.71 -1.97
N ALA A 74 -5.59 15.69 -0.75
CA ALA A 74 -4.80 15.45 0.46
C ALA A 74 -4.11 14.07 0.43
N ALA A 75 -4.82 13.03 0.01
CA ALA A 75 -4.30 11.68 -0.09
C ALA A 75 -3.24 11.54 -1.19
N ALA A 76 -3.44 12.13 -2.37
CA ALA A 76 -2.47 12.11 -3.46
C ALA A 76 -1.16 12.78 -3.05
N LEU A 77 -1.26 13.95 -2.41
CA LEU A 77 -0.10 14.69 -1.91
C LEU A 77 0.61 13.94 -0.77
N GLY A 78 -0.15 13.36 0.16
CA GLY A 78 0.40 12.56 1.25
C GLY A 78 1.09 11.28 0.76
N LEU A 79 0.55 10.62 -0.26
CA LEU A 79 1.19 9.46 -0.88
C LEU A 79 2.43 9.84 -1.66
N ALA A 80 2.38 10.93 -2.44
CA ALA A 80 3.54 11.44 -3.17
C ALA A 80 4.69 11.80 -2.22
N ALA A 81 4.36 12.43 -1.09
CA ALA A 81 5.29 12.71 -0.01
C ALA A 81 5.91 11.44 0.58
N ALA A 82 5.06 10.51 1.02
CA ALA A 82 5.48 9.27 1.68
C ALA A 82 6.39 8.40 0.81
N ASN A 83 6.22 8.52 -0.51
CA ASN A 83 6.90 7.74 -1.52
C ASN A 83 8.00 8.53 -2.25
N GLY A 84 8.38 9.73 -1.80
CA GLY A 84 9.46 10.52 -2.43
C GLY A 84 9.18 10.91 -3.89
N THR A 85 7.92 10.84 -4.31
CA THR A 85 7.49 11.05 -5.69
C THR A 85 7.77 12.47 -6.16
N PHE A 86 7.78 13.45 -5.25
CA PHE A 86 8.09 14.85 -5.59
C PHE A 86 9.51 15.06 -6.14
N GLU A 87 10.48 14.23 -5.75
CA GLU A 87 11.85 14.31 -6.26
C GLU A 87 11.99 13.58 -7.59
N ALA A 88 11.40 12.39 -7.69
CA ALA A 88 11.59 11.52 -8.83
C ALA A 88 10.65 11.84 -10.02
N SER A 89 9.38 12.17 -9.75
CA SER A 89 8.39 12.54 -10.77
C SER A 89 7.26 13.42 -10.17
N PRO A 90 7.45 14.75 -10.08
CA PRO A 90 6.45 15.65 -9.51
C PRO A 90 5.07 15.57 -10.20
N PHE A 91 5.04 15.20 -11.48
CA PHE A 91 3.82 15.14 -12.28
C PHE A 91 2.94 13.92 -11.95
N ASP A 92 3.46 12.91 -11.26
CA ASP A 92 2.70 11.72 -10.84
C ASP A 92 1.56 12.08 -9.86
N VAL A 93 1.60 13.25 -9.21
CA VAL A 93 0.54 13.72 -8.32
C VAL A 93 -0.81 13.84 -9.04
N ILE A 94 -0.81 14.19 -10.33
CA ILE A 94 -2.03 14.35 -11.13
C ILE A 94 -2.73 13.00 -11.36
N PRO A 95 -2.10 11.97 -11.95
CA PRO A 95 -2.72 10.66 -12.08
C PRO A 95 -3.07 10.04 -10.72
N LEU A 96 -2.23 10.23 -9.69
CA LEU A 96 -2.56 9.81 -8.32
C LEU A 96 -3.88 10.42 -7.82
N PHE A 97 -4.07 11.73 -8.01
CA PHE A 97 -5.33 12.39 -7.68
C PHE A 97 -6.52 11.79 -8.43
N LEU A 98 -6.38 11.51 -9.73
CA LEU A 98 -7.46 10.95 -10.55
C LEU A 98 -7.88 9.55 -10.07
N HIS A 99 -6.91 8.69 -9.73
CA HIS A 99 -7.19 7.36 -9.17
C HIS A 99 -7.92 7.42 -7.83
N LEU A 100 -7.60 8.41 -6.99
CA LEU A 100 -8.20 8.56 -5.66
C LEU A 100 -9.52 9.32 -5.68
N LEU A 101 -9.79 10.10 -6.73
CA LEU A 101 -10.99 10.94 -6.81
C LEU A 101 -12.27 10.11 -6.78
N VAL A 102 -12.40 9.11 -7.67
CA VAL A 102 -13.60 8.28 -7.78
C VAL A 102 -13.92 7.55 -6.47
N PRO A 103 -12.99 6.77 -5.86
CA PRO A 103 -13.28 6.09 -4.60
C PRO A 103 -13.55 7.08 -3.45
N ALA A 104 -12.84 8.22 -3.38
CA ALA A 104 -13.08 9.22 -2.35
C ALA A 104 -14.47 9.85 -2.47
N VAL A 105 -14.90 10.19 -3.69
CA VAL A 105 -16.25 10.72 -3.96
C VAL A 105 -17.32 9.67 -3.62
N ALA A 106 -17.11 8.40 -3.97
CA ALA A 106 -18.05 7.32 -3.65
C ALA A 106 -18.22 7.14 -2.13
N VAL A 107 -17.11 7.09 -1.39
CA VAL A 107 -17.12 6.98 0.08
C VAL A 107 -17.79 8.20 0.71
N ALA A 108 -17.42 9.41 0.29
CA ALA A 108 -18.01 10.65 0.79
C ALA A 108 -19.53 10.72 0.53
N GLY A 109 -19.98 10.28 -0.65
CA GLY A 109 -21.40 10.19 -0.98
C GLY A 109 -22.14 9.18 -0.10
N GLY A 110 -21.57 7.98 0.10
CA GLY A 110 -22.14 6.95 0.98
C GLY A 110 -22.26 7.43 2.44
N VAL A 111 -21.22 8.07 2.98
CA VAL A 111 -21.24 8.66 4.31
C VAL A 111 -22.30 9.76 4.42
N PHE A 112 -22.40 10.65 3.44
CA PHE A 112 -23.41 11.70 3.44
C PHE A 112 -24.85 11.14 3.38
N LEU A 113 -25.08 10.09 2.59
CA LEU A 113 -26.37 9.40 2.54
C LEU A 113 -26.73 8.75 3.88
N ALA A 114 -25.77 8.09 4.54
CA ALA A 114 -25.96 7.50 5.86
C ALA A 114 -26.32 8.57 6.90
N LEU A 115 -25.59 9.70 6.93
CA LEU A 115 -25.90 10.83 7.80
C LEU A 115 -27.26 11.45 7.49
N SER A 116 -27.63 11.54 6.22
CA SER A 116 -28.94 12.03 5.80
C SER A 116 -30.06 11.10 6.27
N GLY A 117 -29.86 9.78 6.21
CA GLY A 117 -30.78 8.78 6.74
C GLY A 117 -30.93 8.86 8.27
N LEU A 118 -29.82 9.03 8.99
CA LEU A 118 -29.83 9.24 10.44
C LEU A 118 -30.53 10.54 10.83
N LEU A 119 -30.29 11.62 10.08
CA LEU A 119 -30.96 12.90 10.29
C LEU A 119 -32.48 12.77 10.05
N LEU A 120 -32.89 12.09 8.98
CA LEU A 120 -34.29 11.78 8.71
C LEU A 120 -34.94 10.98 9.85
N LEU A 121 -34.26 9.96 10.33
CA LEU A 121 -34.72 9.16 11.47
C LEU A 121 -34.86 10.01 12.73
N ALA A 122 -33.88 10.87 13.03
CA ALA A 122 -33.92 11.76 14.17
C ALA A 122 -35.06 12.79 14.08
N LEU A 123 -35.29 13.38 12.90
CA LEU A 123 -36.40 14.32 12.66
C LEU A 123 -37.77 13.64 12.78
N ARG A 124 -37.87 12.34 12.46
CA ARG A 124 -39.11 11.56 12.56
C ARG A 124 -39.41 11.11 14.00
N LEU A 125 -38.37 10.73 14.75
CA LEU A 125 -38.51 10.21 16.12
C LEU A 125 -38.55 11.32 17.18
N TYR A 126 -37.93 12.47 16.92
CA TYR A 126 -37.82 13.57 17.87
C TYR A 126 -38.27 14.89 17.24
N HIS A 127 -38.98 15.72 18.02
CA HIS A 127 -39.37 17.05 17.58
C HIS A 127 -38.20 18.03 17.70
N VAL A 128 -37.34 18.08 16.67
CA VAL A 128 -36.12 18.90 16.66
C VAL A 128 -36.47 20.36 16.35
N ARG A 129 -36.45 21.23 17.38
CA ARG A 129 -36.68 22.69 17.23
C ARG A 129 -35.52 23.45 16.57
N ARG A 130 -34.31 22.88 16.57
CA ARG A 130 -33.07 23.52 16.07
C ARG A 130 -32.39 22.61 15.06
N ILE A 131 -32.87 22.63 13.83
CA ILE A 131 -32.35 21.84 12.72
C ILE A 131 -30.85 22.11 12.47
N GLU A 132 -30.37 23.32 12.74
CA GLU A 132 -28.97 23.69 12.59
C GLU A 132 -28.04 22.98 13.58
N VAL A 133 -28.52 22.69 14.79
CA VAL A 133 -27.72 21.99 15.81
C VAL A 133 -27.61 20.51 15.48
N ALA A 134 -28.71 19.89 15.02
CA ALA A 134 -28.71 18.49 14.60
C ALA A 134 -27.82 18.27 13.37
N ALA A 135 -27.93 19.13 12.35
CA ALA A 135 -27.08 19.09 11.16
C ALA A 135 -25.60 19.29 11.52
N PHE A 136 -25.30 20.24 12.42
CA PHE A 136 -23.94 20.47 12.89
C PHE A 136 -23.37 19.29 13.69
N ALA A 137 -24.15 18.70 14.61
CA ALA A 137 -23.70 17.55 15.40
C ALA A 137 -23.39 16.34 14.50
N ALA A 138 -24.26 16.03 13.54
CA ALA A 138 -24.03 14.98 12.56
C ALA A 138 -22.78 15.25 11.69
N ALA A 139 -22.61 16.50 11.25
CA ALA A 139 -21.43 16.90 10.49
C ALA A 139 -20.14 16.85 11.31
N LEU A 140 -20.19 17.17 12.61
CA LEU A 140 -19.05 17.10 13.53
C LEU A 140 -18.59 15.66 13.73
N VAL A 141 -19.53 14.72 13.94
CA VAL A 141 -19.21 13.30 14.04
C VAL A 141 -18.55 12.80 12.75
N ALA A 142 -19.09 13.19 11.60
CA ALA A 142 -18.50 12.84 10.30
C ALA A 142 -17.10 13.43 10.10
N GLY A 143 -16.90 14.69 10.49
CA GLY A 143 -15.61 15.35 10.41
C GLY A 143 -14.56 14.71 11.31
N LEU A 144 -14.90 14.43 12.58
CA LEU A 144 -14.02 13.75 13.53
C LEU A 144 -13.72 12.31 13.10
N GLY A 145 -14.73 11.58 12.62
CA GLY A 145 -14.55 10.24 12.05
C GLY A 145 -13.64 10.25 10.82
N GLY A 146 -13.82 11.22 9.93
CA GLY A 146 -12.97 11.42 8.75
C GLY A 146 -11.51 11.68 9.14
N VAL A 147 -11.26 12.58 10.10
CA VAL A 147 -9.90 12.80 10.64
C VAL A 147 -9.33 11.53 11.26
N GLY A 148 -10.11 10.81 12.06
CA GLY A 148 -9.67 9.56 12.69
C GLY A 148 -9.23 8.52 11.66
N VAL A 149 -10.01 8.35 10.60
CA VAL A 149 -9.66 7.46 9.47
C VAL A 149 -8.42 7.95 8.76
N THR A 150 -8.30 9.26 8.46
CA THR A 150 -7.09 9.80 7.81
C THR A 150 -5.85 9.61 8.68
N VAL A 151 -5.92 9.90 9.98
CA VAL A 151 -4.80 9.68 10.91
C VAL A 151 -4.43 8.21 10.94
N ALA A 152 -5.38 7.31 11.17
CA ALA A 152 -5.15 5.87 11.18
C ALA A 152 -4.52 5.38 9.86
N SER A 153 -4.98 5.93 8.73
CA SER A 153 -4.49 5.57 7.39
C SER A 153 -3.07 6.05 7.10
N PHE A 154 -2.60 7.08 7.82
CA PHE A 154 -1.29 7.70 7.60
C PHE A 154 -0.34 7.55 8.81
N MET A 155 -0.70 6.74 9.82
CA MET A 155 0.18 6.46 10.97
C MET A 155 1.52 5.84 10.55
N GLU A 156 1.49 4.94 9.57
CA GLU A 156 2.69 4.31 9.01
C GLU A 156 3.62 5.37 8.38
N ILE A 157 3.04 6.36 7.71
CA ILE A 157 3.74 7.48 7.07
C ILE A 157 4.29 8.45 8.11
N LEU A 158 3.54 8.71 9.18
CA LEU A 158 3.93 9.60 10.28
C LEU A 158 5.03 9.01 11.18
N SER A 159 5.21 7.69 11.20
CA SER A 159 6.16 7.00 12.09
C SER A 159 7.62 7.44 11.90
N GLY A 160 8.00 7.86 10.69
CA GLY A 160 9.36 8.27 10.33
C GLY A 160 9.64 9.78 10.32
N ILE A 161 8.67 10.60 10.75
CA ILE A 161 8.70 12.07 10.66
C ILE A 161 9.03 12.69 12.03
N SER A 162 9.74 13.83 12.04
CA SER A 162 10.13 14.55 13.26
C SER A 162 8.91 15.08 14.03
N LEU A 163 9.06 15.29 15.35
CA LEU A 163 7.98 15.77 16.22
C LEU A 163 7.36 17.11 15.74
N PRO A 164 8.13 18.13 15.31
CA PRO A 164 7.56 19.39 14.79
C PRO A 164 6.69 19.16 13.55
N ALA A 165 7.13 18.25 12.67
CA ALA A 165 6.42 17.93 11.45
C ALA A 165 5.13 17.13 11.73
N LYS A 166 5.11 16.24 12.74
CA LYS A 166 3.87 15.61 13.24
C LYS A 166 2.86 16.64 13.76
N VAL A 167 3.32 17.62 14.55
CA VAL A 167 2.47 18.71 15.07
C VAL A 167 1.89 19.53 13.92
N LEU A 168 2.70 19.84 12.92
CA LEU A 168 2.25 20.61 11.76
C LEU A 168 1.20 19.88 10.93
N SER A 169 1.40 18.58 10.67
CA SER A 169 0.41 17.72 10.03
C SER A 169 -0.89 17.68 10.83
N ALA A 170 -0.83 17.60 12.16
CA ALA A 170 -2.02 17.59 13.02
C ALA A 170 -2.82 18.89 12.93
N VAL A 171 -2.15 20.04 12.92
CA VAL A 171 -2.81 21.35 12.72
C VAL A 171 -3.44 21.43 11.32
N GLY A 172 -2.73 20.93 10.31
CA GLY A 172 -3.25 20.89 8.94
C GLY A 172 -4.49 20.00 8.79
N LEU A 173 -4.48 18.80 9.41
CA LEU A 173 -5.63 17.91 9.47
C LEU A 173 -6.81 18.54 10.19
N LEU A 174 -6.59 19.27 11.29
CA LEU A 174 -7.64 19.97 12.01
C LEU A 174 -8.29 21.06 11.16
N ALA A 175 -7.49 21.83 10.42
CA ALA A 175 -8.00 22.84 9.51
C ALA A 175 -8.83 22.22 8.36
N ALA A 176 -8.38 21.09 7.80
CA ALA A 176 -9.13 20.32 6.81
C ALA A 176 -10.44 19.76 7.39
N ALA A 177 -10.44 19.31 8.64
CA ALA A 177 -11.62 18.83 9.35
C ALA A 177 -12.69 19.92 9.48
N VAL A 178 -12.29 21.14 9.82
CA VAL A 178 -13.20 22.29 9.93
C VAL A 178 -13.88 22.57 8.59
N VAL A 179 -13.12 22.52 7.48
CA VAL A 179 -13.68 22.66 6.13
C VAL A 179 -14.69 21.56 5.84
N LEU A 180 -14.33 20.30 6.13
CA LEU A 180 -15.18 19.13 5.91
C LEU A 180 -16.51 19.24 6.67
N VAL A 181 -16.45 19.51 7.97
CA VAL A 181 -17.63 19.70 8.84
C VAL A 181 -18.57 20.75 8.24
N LYS A 182 -18.02 21.84 7.70
CA LYS A 182 -18.83 22.93 7.15
C LYS A 182 -19.52 22.57 5.84
N VAL A 183 -18.84 21.83 4.96
CA VAL A 183 -19.45 21.35 3.70
C VAL A 183 -20.58 20.37 4.00
N VAL A 184 -20.34 19.41 4.91
CA VAL A 184 -21.35 18.40 5.31
C VAL A 184 -22.52 19.06 6.05
N GLU A 185 -22.25 19.96 6.99
CA GLU A 185 -23.29 20.75 7.70
C GLU A 185 -24.16 21.50 6.70
N GLY A 186 -23.56 22.20 5.72
CA GLY A 186 -24.31 22.95 4.71
C GLY A 186 -25.24 22.06 3.88
N GLY A 187 -24.79 20.85 3.52
CA GLY A 187 -25.60 19.85 2.83
C GLY A 187 -26.75 19.32 3.69
N LEU A 188 -26.45 18.90 4.93
CA LEU A 188 -27.45 18.39 5.88
C LEU A 188 -28.47 19.46 6.27
N LEU A 189 -28.03 20.70 6.46
CA LEU A 189 -28.90 21.84 6.74
C LEU A 189 -29.82 22.14 5.55
N GLY A 190 -29.28 22.12 4.32
CA GLY A 190 -30.09 22.26 3.11
C GLY A 190 -31.17 21.18 3.00
N LEU A 191 -30.82 19.94 3.34
CA LEU A 191 -31.77 18.83 3.39
C LEU A 191 -32.83 19.03 4.50
N ALA A 192 -32.41 19.41 5.71
CA ALA A 192 -33.32 19.63 6.83
C ALA A 192 -34.32 20.76 6.55
N ILE A 193 -33.84 21.88 5.98
CA ILE A 193 -34.70 22.98 5.52
C ILE A 193 -35.73 22.45 4.52
N ARG A 194 -35.32 21.60 3.58
CA ARG A 194 -36.24 21.04 2.57
C ARG A 194 -37.28 20.08 3.15
N LEU A 195 -36.94 19.36 4.22
CA LEU A 195 -37.83 18.37 4.84
C LEU A 195 -38.81 18.99 5.84
N THR A 196 -38.43 20.13 6.43
CA THR A 196 -39.19 20.77 7.51
C THR A 196 -39.81 22.10 7.08
N ASP A 197 -39.39 22.66 5.94
CA ASP A 197 -39.67 24.03 5.49
C ASP A 197 -39.38 25.10 6.58
N GLN A 198 -38.46 24.80 7.50
CA GLN A 198 -38.04 25.70 8.57
C GLN A 198 -36.73 26.40 8.23
N ALA A 199 -36.64 27.69 8.53
CA ALA A 199 -35.39 28.43 8.48
C ALA A 199 -34.55 28.18 9.75
N PRO A 200 -33.21 28.13 9.66
CA PRO A 200 -32.36 28.07 10.84
C PRO A 200 -32.52 29.33 11.69
N HIS A 201 -32.42 29.20 13.01
CA HIS A 201 -32.65 30.32 13.93
C HIS A 201 -31.45 31.27 14.02
N ARG A 202 -30.25 30.76 13.79
CA ARG A 202 -29.01 31.53 13.82
C ARG A 202 -27.99 30.95 12.86
N ARG A 203 -27.11 31.82 12.38
CA ARG A 203 -25.94 31.41 11.61
C ARG A 203 -24.82 31.01 12.56
N LEU A 204 -24.42 29.73 12.53
CA LEU A 204 -23.37 29.22 13.43
C LEU A 204 -21.97 29.70 13.03
N PHE A 205 -21.66 29.85 11.73
CA PHE A 205 -20.31 30.21 11.25
C PHE A 205 -20.31 31.00 9.92
N SER A 206 -19.24 31.77 9.67
CA SER A 206 -19.00 32.55 8.45
C SER A 206 -18.08 31.81 7.46
N PHE A 207 -18.38 31.87 6.16
CA PHE A 207 -17.62 31.18 5.11
C PHE A 207 -16.31 31.91 4.72
N ARG A 208 -16.13 33.16 5.16
CA ARG A 208 -15.02 34.04 4.73
C ARG A 208 -13.62 33.49 5.06
N TRP A 209 -13.50 32.77 6.17
CA TRP A 209 -12.23 32.21 6.63
C TRP A 209 -11.98 30.78 6.13
N LEU A 210 -12.94 30.18 5.42
CA LEU A 210 -12.89 28.76 5.09
C LEU A 210 -11.86 28.45 3.99
N VAL A 211 -11.74 29.33 3.00
CA VAL A 211 -10.70 29.24 1.97
C VAL A 211 -9.31 29.43 2.59
N GLY A 212 -9.17 30.38 3.52
CA GLY A 212 -7.92 30.59 4.25
C GLY A 212 -7.54 29.38 5.11
N ALA A 213 -8.50 28.80 5.84
CA ALA A 213 -8.29 27.58 6.62
C ALA A 213 -7.96 26.37 5.73
N LEU A 214 -8.58 26.26 4.55
CA LEU A 214 -8.29 25.22 3.57
C LEU A 214 -6.85 25.32 3.05
N VAL A 215 -6.46 26.51 2.59
CA VAL A 215 -5.12 26.77 2.05
C VAL A 215 -4.07 26.58 3.14
N LEU A 216 -4.30 27.13 4.34
CA LEU A 216 -3.40 26.94 5.47
C LEU A 216 -3.31 25.46 5.86
N GLY A 217 -4.44 24.75 5.93
CA GLY A 217 -4.46 23.32 6.21
C GLY A 217 -3.65 22.51 5.22
N LEU A 218 -3.81 22.78 3.93
CA LEU A 218 -3.07 22.15 2.84
C LEU A 218 -1.55 22.43 2.94
N VAL A 219 -1.17 23.69 3.19
CA VAL A 219 0.24 24.07 3.36
C VAL A 219 0.86 23.37 4.56
N LEU A 220 0.18 23.35 5.71
CA LEU A 220 0.68 22.70 6.93
C LEU A 220 0.75 21.17 6.80
N LEU A 221 -0.12 20.57 5.99
CA LEU A 221 -0.07 19.15 5.64
C LEU A 221 1.12 18.82 4.73
N LEU A 222 1.45 19.71 3.80
CA LEU A 222 2.51 19.54 2.81
C LEU A 222 3.91 19.88 3.33
N LEU A 223 4.02 20.83 4.25
CA LEU A 223 5.31 21.33 4.71
C LEU A 223 6.21 20.23 5.33
N PRO A 224 5.70 19.29 6.15
CA PRO A 224 6.44 18.13 6.62
C PRO A 224 7.06 17.28 5.52
N ALA A 225 6.30 17.03 4.45
CA ALA A 225 6.75 16.26 3.31
C ALA A 225 7.91 16.93 2.59
N VAL A 226 7.78 18.23 2.33
CA VAL A 226 8.80 19.05 1.67
C VAL A 226 10.06 19.18 2.53
N LEU A 227 9.91 19.27 3.86
CA LEU A 227 11.04 19.41 4.78
C LEU A 227 11.74 18.06 5.07
N ALA A 228 11.01 16.94 5.02
CA ALA A 228 11.56 15.60 5.22
C ALA A 228 12.42 15.09 4.04
N VAL A 229 12.36 15.76 2.89
CA VAL A 229 13.26 15.57 1.72
C VAL A 229 14.74 15.73 2.11
N ARG A 230 15.03 16.51 3.16
CA ARG A 230 16.36 16.55 3.77
C ARG A 230 16.47 15.48 4.85
N LYS A 231 16.82 14.26 4.50
CA LYS A 231 17.32 13.29 5.48
C LYS A 231 18.73 12.89 5.10
N ASP A 232 19.59 12.89 6.12
CA ASP A 232 21.04 12.71 6.01
C ASP A 232 21.36 11.45 5.21
N ASP A 233 21.94 11.62 4.03
CA ASP A 233 22.58 10.52 3.33
C ASP A 233 23.61 9.93 4.30
N VAL A 234 23.51 8.64 4.59
CA VAL A 234 24.59 7.96 5.30
C VAL A 234 25.81 8.13 4.41
N GLU A 235 26.80 8.89 4.89
CA GLU A 235 28.04 9.13 4.15
C GLU A 235 28.82 7.82 4.11
N ILE A 236 28.55 7.00 3.09
CA ILE A 236 29.21 5.71 2.93
C ILE A 236 30.58 6.00 2.31
N PRO A 237 31.69 5.58 2.95
CA PRO A 237 33.03 5.81 2.43
C PRO A 237 33.13 5.37 0.96
N LEU A 238 33.59 6.28 0.09
CA LEU A 238 33.78 6.01 -1.33
C LEU A 238 34.81 4.90 -1.58
N ASN A 239 35.78 4.76 -0.67
CA ASN A 239 36.83 3.76 -0.73
C ASN A 239 36.83 2.92 0.55
N LEU A 240 36.39 1.68 0.46
CA LEU A 240 36.66 0.67 1.48
C LEU A 240 38.05 0.10 1.24
N ALA A 241 38.86 -0.01 2.29
CA ALA A 241 40.19 -0.61 2.19
C ALA A 241 40.07 -2.06 1.72
N ARG A 242 40.78 -2.41 0.64
CA ARG A 242 40.83 -3.79 0.13
C ARG A 242 41.72 -4.61 1.05
N VAL A 243 41.17 -5.66 1.62
CA VAL A 243 41.92 -6.66 2.39
C VAL A 243 41.84 -7.99 1.64
N PRO A 244 42.96 -8.72 1.49
CA PRO A 244 42.91 -10.11 1.04
C PRO A 244 41.91 -10.90 1.91
N GLY A 245 41.12 -11.76 1.29
CA GLY A 245 40.06 -12.48 2.00
C GLY A 245 39.42 -13.54 1.12
N GLU A 246 38.52 -14.31 1.71
CA GLU A 246 37.80 -15.39 1.03
C GLU A 246 36.66 -14.85 0.16
N HIS A 247 36.25 -15.65 -0.83
CA HIS A 247 35.00 -15.45 -1.55
C HIS A 247 33.84 -15.87 -0.65
N VAL A 248 32.76 -15.08 -0.63
CA VAL A 248 31.64 -15.28 0.30
C VAL A 248 30.37 -15.69 -0.44
N LEU A 249 29.71 -16.75 0.02
CA LEU A 249 28.37 -17.15 -0.41
C LEU A 249 27.38 -16.92 0.72
N LEU A 250 26.32 -16.16 0.46
CA LEU A 250 25.20 -15.93 1.37
C LEU A 250 23.93 -16.57 0.79
N ILE A 251 23.28 -17.44 1.56
CA ILE A 251 22.05 -18.13 1.17
C ILE A 251 20.97 -17.79 2.18
N GLY A 252 19.85 -17.23 1.72
CA GLY A 252 18.64 -17.02 2.51
C GLY A 252 17.56 -18.02 2.12
N LEU A 253 17.10 -18.84 3.07
CA LEU A 253 15.96 -19.74 2.92
C LEU A 253 14.79 -19.22 3.74
N ASP A 254 13.68 -18.88 3.08
CA ASP A 254 12.47 -18.39 3.76
C ASP A 254 11.39 -19.47 3.83
N GLY A 255 10.69 -19.54 4.95
CA GLY A 255 9.60 -20.49 5.20
C GLY A 255 10.05 -21.88 5.65
N VAL A 256 11.23 -22.01 6.26
CA VAL A 256 11.76 -23.29 6.75
C VAL A 256 11.85 -23.23 8.28
N LEU A 257 11.18 -24.15 8.96
CA LEU A 257 11.26 -24.24 10.43
C LEU A 257 12.61 -24.85 10.84
N GLY A 258 13.13 -24.41 11.99
CA GLY A 258 14.38 -24.96 12.53
C GLY A 258 14.27 -26.45 12.83
N GLU A 259 13.12 -26.89 13.37
CA GLU A 259 12.87 -28.29 13.69
C GLU A 259 12.74 -29.18 12.43
N GLU A 260 12.18 -28.64 11.35
CA GLU A 260 12.06 -29.36 10.07
C GLU A 260 13.42 -29.59 9.43
N LEU A 261 14.26 -28.55 9.43
CA LEU A 261 15.63 -28.67 8.96
C LEU A 261 16.39 -29.70 9.79
N ASP A 262 16.29 -29.64 11.11
CA ASP A 262 16.97 -30.57 12.01
C ASP A 262 16.48 -32.03 11.79
N TYR A 263 15.19 -32.23 11.53
CA TYR A 263 14.62 -33.54 11.19
C TYR A 263 15.22 -34.11 9.90
N LEU A 264 15.29 -33.33 8.81
CA LEU A 264 15.84 -33.77 7.53
C LEU A 264 17.35 -34.01 7.57
N LEU A 265 18.08 -33.21 8.35
CA LEU A 265 19.51 -33.42 8.60
C LEU A 265 19.75 -34.73 9.36
N ALA A 266 18.94 -35.02 10.39
CA ALA A 266 19.02 -36.26 11.16
C ALA A 266 18.63 -37.48 10.31
N GLY A 267 17.66 -37.32 9.40
CA GLY A 267 17.24 -38.35 8.44
C GLY A 267 18.26 -38.64 7.33
N GLY A 268 19.31 -37.82 7.19
CA GLY A 268 20.34 -38.00 6.16
C GLY A 268 19.90 -37.58 4.75
N GLU A 269 18.79 -36.85 4.63
CA GLU A 269 18.21 -36.43 3.34
C GLU A 269 18.94 -35.23 2.73
N LEU A 270 19.65 -34.46 3.58
CA LEU A 270 20.40 -33.25 3.20
C LEU A 270 21.91 -33.42 3.51
N PRO A 271 22.63 -34.30 2.78
CA PRO A 271 23.99 -34.70 3.15
C PRO A 271 25.00 -33.55 3.12
N ARG A 272 24.84 -32.57 2.23
CA ARG A 272 25.78 -31.43 2.12
C ARG A 272 25.52 -30.40 3.20
N LEU A 273 24.26 -30.07 3.45
CA LEU A 273 23.87 -29.23 4.57
C LEU A 273 24.23 -29.88 5.91
N ALA A 274 24.13 -31.21 6.04
CA ALA A 274 24.58 -31.92 7.23
C ALA A 274 26.10 -31.85 7.42
N ALA A 275 26.87 -31.96 6.34
CA ALA A 275 28.32 -31.75 6.40
C ALA A 275 28.66 -30.31 6.80
N PHE A 276 27.99 -29.33 6.19
CA PHE A 276 28.13 -27.91 6.50
C PHE A 276 27.74 -27.60 7.96
N ALA A 277 26.64 -28.15 8.47
CA ALA A 277 26.20 -27.97 9.84
C ALA A 277 27.21 -28.53 10.87
N ARG A 278 27.90 -29.63 10.54
CA ARG A 278 28.95 -30.21 11.40
C ARG A 278 30.24 -29.39 11.43
N SER A 279 30.59 -28.71 10.35
CA SER A 279 31.83 -27.91 10.24
C SER A 279 31.61 -26.41 10.42
N SER A 280 30.38 -25.97 10.68
CA SER A 280 30.02 -24.56 10.86
C SER A 280 29.72 -24.23 12.33
N ARG A 281 29.61 -22.93 12.59
CA ARG A 281 29.06 -22.41 13.85
C ARG A 281 27.62 -22.01 13.60
N ARG A 282 26.70 -22.53 14.42
CA ARG A 282 25.27 -22.19 14.35
C ARG A 282 24.93 -21.12 15.38
N TRP A 283 24.16 -20.13 14.95
CA TRP A 283 23.56 -19.13 15.83
C TRP A 283 22.05 -19.18 15.68
N THR A 284 21.35 -18.85 16.77
CA THR A 284 19.90 -18.66 16.78
C THR A 284 19.58 -17.22 17.12
N TYR A 285 18.55 -16.68 16.48
CA TYR A 285 18.08 -15.32 16.71
C TYR A 285 16.58 -15.34 17.00
N ARG A 286 16.10 -14.29 17.64
CA ARG A 286 14.67 -14.03 17.77
C ARG A 286 14.31 -12.87 16.85
N ARG A 287 13.42 -13.12 15.91
CA ARG A 287 12.93 -12.12 14.98
C ARG A 287 11.77 -11.32 15.60
N PRO A 288 11.77 -9.97 15.57
CA PRO A 288 10.59 -9.17 15.87
C PRO A 288 9.44 -9.49 14.90
N GLN A 289 8.21 -9.15 15.27
CA GLN A 289 7.08 -9.29 14.35
C GLN A 289 7.18 -8.21 13.25
N GLU A 290 7.88 -8.55 12.16
CA GLU A 290 8.14 -7.66 11.03
C GLU A 290 7.87 -8.36 9.70
N LEU A 291 7.81 -7.59 8.61
CA LEU A 291 7.57 -8.12 7.28
C LEU A 291 8.83 -8.85 6.75
N PRO A 292 8.71 -9.95 5.98
CA PRO A 292 9.85 -10.59 5.32
C PRO A 292 10.76 -9.62 4.56
N ALA A 293 10.18 -8.68 3.82
CA ALA A 293 10.92 -7.63 3.11
C ALA A 293 11.84 -6.82 4.04
N THR A 294 11.36 -6.51 5.25
CA THR A 294 12.15 -5.80 6.26
C THR A 294 13.28 -6.67 6.77
N PHE A 295 12.97 -7.88 7.22
CA PHE A 295 13.96 -8.80 7.78
C PHE A 295 15.09 -9.15 6.80
N TRP A 296 14.76 -9.57 5.58
CA TRP A 296 15.78 -9.95 4.60
C TRP A 296 16.61 -8.76 4.12
N THR A 297 16.05 -7.54 4.15
CA THR A 297 16.84 -6.33 3.92
C THR A 297 17.76 -6.03 5.11
N THR A 298 17.33 -6.28 6.35
CA THR A 298 18.21 -6.23 7.54
C THR A 298 19.39 -7.19 7.39
N VAL A 299 19.15 -8.43 6.94
CA VAL A 299 20.23 -9.40 6.65
C VAL A 299 21.22 -8.86 5.60
N ALA A 300 20.71 -8.21 4.56
CA ALA A 300 21.55 -7.65 3.49
C ALA A 300 22.30 -6.37 3.86
N THR A 301 21.86 -5.62 4.88
CA THR A 301 22.37 -4.27 5.18
C THR A 301 23.01 -4.15 6.57
N GLY A 302 22.70 -5.07 7.49
CA GLY A 302 23.10 -4.99 8.90
C GLY A 302 22.43 -3.84 9.68
N ARG A 303 21.36 -3.25 9.14
CA ARG A 303 20.61 -2.13 9.75
C ARG A 303 19.17 -2.55 10.01
N GLU A 304 18.45 -1.86 10.89
CA GLU A 304 17.04 -2.14 11.17
C GLU A 304 16.08 -1.46 10.17
N GLY A 305 14.80 -1.88 10.15
CA GLY A 305 13.75 -1.44 9.22
C GLY A 305 13.71 0.05 8.90
N MET A 306 13.70 0.88 9.94
CA MET A 306 13.60 2.34 9.80
C MET A 306 14.89 2.98 9.28
N ASP A 307 16.04 2.36 9.55
CA ASP A 307 17.36 2.82 9.15
C ASP A 307 17.60 2.51 7.68
N HIS A 308 17.36 1.26 7.26
CA HIS A 308 17.50 0.90 5.85
C HIS A 308 16.31 1.34 4.98
N GLY A 309 15.15 1.66 5.55
CA GLY A 309 14.02 2.29 4.86
C GLY A 309 13.02 1.35 4.16
N VAL A 310 13.27 0.04 4.15
CA VAL A 310 12.39 -0.98 3.56
C VAL A 310 11.44 -1.52 4.63
N VAL A 311 10.20 -1.02 4.58
CA VAL A 311 9.15 -1.29 5.59
C VAL A 311 7.84 -1.77 4.97
N ALA A 312 7.85 -2.10 3.67
CA ALA A 312 6.69 -2.54 2.92
C ALA A 312 7.01 -3.84 2.16
N LEU A 313 6.00 -4.67 1.91
CA LEU A 313 6.11 -5.92 1.16
C LEU A 313 6.08 -5.73 -0.35
N ASP A 314 5.37 -4.72 -0.80
CA ASP A 314 5.11 -4.49 -2.20
C ASP A 314 4.91 -3.01 -2.49
N ALA A 315 4.86 -2.69 -3.77
CA ALA A 315 4.49 -1.40 -4.26
C ALA A 315 3.41 -1.54 -5.34
N PHE A 316 2.62 -0.48 -5.52
CA PHE A 316 1.60 -0.42 -6.56
C PHE A 316 1.93 0.74 -7.48
N GLN A 317 1.93 0.51 -8.79
CA GLN A 317 2.13 1.55 -9.79
C GLN A 317 0.78 1.88 -10.44
N PRO A 318 0.08 2.95 -10.02
CA PRO A 318 -1.13 3.38 -10.70
C PRO A 318 -0.86 3.73 -12.17
N LEU A 319 -1.82 3.46 -13.03
CA LEU A 319 -1.74 3.79 -14.45
C LEU A 319 -1.48 5.30 -14.62
N GLY A 320 -0.48 5.64 -15.44
CA GLY A 320 -0.07 7.01 -15.70
C GLY A 320 0.97 7.57 -14.71
N THR A 321 1.35 6.83 -13.67
CA THR A 321 2.47 7.19 -12.77
C THR A 321 3.78 6.54 -13.23
N GLN A 322 4.88 7.25 -13.03
CA GLN A 322 6.22 6.71 -13.25
C GLN A 322 6.76 5.97 -12.02
N GLN A 323 6.38 6.41 -10.83
CA GLN A 323 6.88 5.89 -9.56
C GLN A 323 5.85 5.02 -8.84
N PRO A 324 6.21 3.78 -8.42
CA PRO A 324 5.31 2.96 -7.64
C PRO A 324 5.26 3.39 -6.16
N LEU A 325 4.08 3.19 -5.58
CA LEU A 325 3.72 3.51 -4.21
C LEU A 325 3.96 2.27 -3.32
N ALA A 326 5.09 2.26 -2.60
CA ALA A 326 5.39 1.21 -1.62
C ALA A 326 4.64 1.46 -0.30
N ARG A 327 4.54 2.73 0.12
CA ARG A 327 3.81 3.12 1.33
C ARG A 327 2.40 3.52 0.92
N SER A 328 1.49 2.56 0.98
CA SER A 328 0.08 2.74 0.63
C SER A 328 -0.88 2.63 1.83
N GLY A 329 -0.40 2.19 3.00
CA GLY A 329 -1.22 2.05 4.20
C GLY A 329 -2.51 1.25 3.93
N PRO A 330 -3.68 1.67 4.41
CA PRO A 330 -4.94 0.95 4.17
C PRO A 330 -5.41 1.03 2.71
N LEU A 331 -4.90 1.98 1.91
CA LEU A 331 -5.21 2.03 0.47
C LEU A 331 -4.60 0.84 -0.28
N ARG A 332 -3.67 0.08 0.33
CA ARG A 332 -3.22 -1.22 -0.19
C ARG A 332 -4.38 -2.14 -0.57
N TRP A 333 -5.46 -2.15 0.22
CA TRP A 333 -6.65 -2.94 -0.10
C TRP A 333 -7.29 -2.50 -1.41
N TYR A 334 -7.46 -1.19 -1.61
CA TYR A 334 -8.02 -0.63 -2.84
C TYR A 334 -7.12 -0.95 -4.04
N TRP A 335 -5.81 -0.74 -3.92
CA TRP A 335 -4.88 -1.02 -5.00
C TRP A 335 -4.88 -2.50 -5.38
N GLY A 336 -4.72 -3.40 -4.40
CA GLY A 336 -4.61 -4.83 -4.67
C GLY A 336 -5.93 -5.52 -5.06
N ARG A 337 -7.08 -5.10 -4.50
CA ARG A 337 -8.37 -5.78 -4.74
C ARG A 337 -9.23 -5.14 -5.81
N ILE A 338 -8.99 -3.88 -6.14
CA ILE A 338 -9.82 -3.13 -7.10
C ILE A 338 -8.96 -2.64 -8.25
N ALA A 339 -7.94 -1.82 -7.99
CA ALA A 339 -7.22 -1.15 -9.07
C ALA A 339 -6.43 -2.12 -9.95
N VAL A 340 -5.69 -3.07 -9.36
CA VAL A 340 -4.90 -4.06 -10.10
C VAL A 340 -5.79 -4.98 -10.95
N PRO A 341 -6.85 -5.63 -10.42
CA PRO A 341 -7.75 -6.45 -11.24
C PRO A 341 -8.46 -5.68 -12.37
N MET A 342 -8.67 -4.36 -12.21
CA MET A 342 -9.26 -3.51 -13.24
C MET A 342 -8.24 -2.97 -14.25
N GLY A 343 -6.96 -3.32 -14.15
CA GLY A 343 -5.90 -2.78 -15.00
C GLY A 343 -5.60 -1.29 -14.79
N LEU A 344 -6.05 -0.73 -13.66
CA LEU A 344 -5.83 0.67 -13.27
C LEU A 344 -4.51 0.85 -12.49
N ALA A 345 -3.88 -0.23 -12.07
CA ALA A 345 -2.57 -0.24 -11.44
C ALA A 345 -1.85 -1.56 -11.73
N SER A 346 -0.53 -1.57 -11.61
CA SER A 346 0.29 -2.78 -11.63
C SER A 346 0.88 -3.04 -10.25
N HIS A 347 0.97 -4.31 -9.85
CA HIS A 347 1.77 -4.70 -8.69
C HIS A 347 3.25 -4.60 -9.04
N ARG A 348 4.09 -4.18 -8.09
CA ARG A 348 5.54 -4.08 -8.24
C ARG A 348 6.24 -4.63 -6.98
N PRO A 349 7.39 -5.29 -7.14
CA PRO A 349 8.28 -5.60 -6.02
C PRO A 349 8.71 -4.35 -5.24
N VAL A 350 9.22 -4.57 -4.04
CA VAL A 350 9.86 -3.51 -3.25
C VAL A 350 11.04 -2.91 -4.02
N LEU A 351 11.06 -1.59 -4.15
CA LEU A 351 12.09 -0.91 -4.92
C LEU A 351 13.45 -0.81 -4.20
N ALA A 352 14.54 -0.93 -4.96
CA ALA A 352 15.92 -0.64 -4.58
C ALA A 352 16.11 0.79 -4.10
N ALA A 353 15.53 1.76 -4.79
CA ALA A 353 15.56 3.17 -4.40
C ALA A 353 14.90 3.46 -3.04
N ARG A 354 14.23 2.49 -2.41
CA ARG A 354 13.71 2.63 -1.03
C ARG A 354 14.78 2.37 0.03
N ARG A 355 15.84 1.64 -0.33
CA ARG A 355 16.97 1.39 0.56
C ARG A 355 17.76 2.69 0.74
N ARG A 356 17.96 3.07 2.00
CA ARG A 356 18.75 4.26 2.41
C ARG A 356 20.21 3.94 2.68
N VAL A 357 20.53 2.66 2.74
CA VAL A 357 21.86 2.14 3.05
C VAL A 357 22.19 1.05 2.03
N PRO A 358 23.48 0.90 1.69
CA PRO A 358 23.91 -0.09 0.73
C PRO A 358 23.84 -1.47 1.35
N THR A 359 23.63 -2.45 0.50
CA THR A 359 23.71 -3.88 0.81
C THR A 359 25.17 -4.34 0.87
N LEU A 360 25.41 -5.52 1.44
CA LEU A 360 26.73 -6.12 1.54
C LEU A 360 27.41 -6.27 0.16
N TRP A 361 26.67 -6.72 -0.87
CA TRP A 361 27.25 -6.88 -2.21
C TRP A 361 27.51 -5.54 -2.91
N GLU A 362 26.70 -4.50 -2.68
CA GLU A 362 26.99 -3.14 -3.15
C GLU A 362 28.25 -2.57 -2.48
N LEU A 363 28.49 -2.89 -1.21
CA LEU A 363 29.73 -2.51 -0.53
C LEU A 363 30.94 -3.24 -1.11
N VAL A 364 30.81 -4.54 -1.40
CA VAL A 364 31.88 -5.34 -2.03
C VAL A 364 32.17 -4.87 -3.46
N SER A 365 31.13 -4.57 -4.25
CA SER A 365 31.27 -4.14 -5.65
C SER A 365 31.97 -2.80 -5.82
N ARG A 366 31.96 -1.92 -4.80
CA ARG A 366 32.77 -0.67 -4.80
C ARG A 366 34.28 -0.93 -4.94
N GLY A 367 34.73 -2.14 -4.62
CA GLY A 367 36.09 -2.60 -4.92
C GLY A 367 36.35 -2.87 -6.40
N GLY A 368 35.33 -2.80 -7.26
CA GLY A 368 35.37 -3.16 -8.68
C GLY A 368 35.32 -4.67 -8.93
N GLU A 369 35.14 -5.49 -7.90
CA GLU A 369 35.09 -6.94 -8.05
C GLU A 369 33.69 -7.43 -8.45
N PRO A 370 33.58 -8.49 -9.26
CA PRO A 370 32.30 -9.07 -9.63
C PRO A 370 31.54 -9.55 -8.39
N VAL A 371 30.25 -9.22 -8.31
CA VAL A 371 29.33 -9.69 -7.28
C VAL A 371 28.07 -10.24 -7.91
N VAL A 372 27.44 -11.19 -7.23
CA VAL A 372 26.18 -11.80 -7.66
C VAL A 372 25.15 -11.58 -6.57
N ALA A 373 24.00 -10.99 -6.91
CA ALA A 373 22.87 -10.83 -5.99
C ALA A 373 21.59 -11.30 -6.67
N ILE A 374 20.97 -12.36 -6.15
CA ILE A 374 19.86 -13.05 -6.80
C ILE A 374 18.63 -13.07 -5.91
N ASN A 375 17.54 -12.53 -6.45
CA ASN A 375 16.19 -12.53 -5.88
C ASN A 375 16.07 -11.86 -4.49
N TRP A 376 17.11 -11.17 -4.03
CA TRP A 376 17.13 -10.60 -2.69
C TRP A 376 16.16 -9.43 -2.55
N TRP A 377 15.49 -9.30 -1.40
CA TRP A 377 14.53 -8.22 -1.17
C TRP A 377 15.10 -6.82 -1.44
N GLY A 378 14.31 -5.99 -2.10
CA GLY A 378 14.67 -4.62 -2.42
C GLY A 378 15.66 -4.49 -3.57
N THR A 379 15.90 -5.48 -4.43
CA THR A 379 16.83 -5.35 -5.57
C THR A 379 16.17 -4.94 -6.89
N TYR A 380 14.87 -4.62 -6.92
CA TYR A 380 14.17 -4.19 -8.14
C TYR A 380 14.11 -2.65 -8.27
N PRO A 381 14.36 -2.02 -9.43
CA PRO A 381 15.01 -2.62 -10.59
C PRO A 381 16.44 -3.04 -10.25
N ALA A 382 16.93 -4.08 -10.94
CA ALA A 382 18.29 -4.57 -10.81
C ALA A 382 19.30 -3.47 -11.12
N GLU A 383 20.30 -3.31 -10.25
CA GLU A 383 21.38 -2.34 -10.42
C GLU A 383 22.51 -2.95 -11.26
N PRO A 384 23.08 -2.22 -12.25
CA PRO A 384 24.17 -2.73 -13.06
C PRO A 384 25.49 -2.70 -12.28
N LEU A 385 25.79 -3.80 -11.58
CA LEU A 385 27.06 -4.03 -10.89
C LEU A 385 28.04 -4.82 -11.78
N PRO A 386 29.36 -4.85 -11.50
CA PRO A 386 30.36 -5.56 -12.31
C PRO A 386 30.05 -7.04 -12.59
N GLY A 387 29.32 -7.72 -11.69
CA GLY A 387 28.82 -9.08 -11.87
C GLY A 387 27.37 -9.13 -12.37
N LEU A 388 26.46 -9.74 -11.61
CA LEU A 388 25.05 -9.92 -11.99
C LEU A 388 24.12 -9.56 -10.82
N VAL A 389 23.07 -8.79 -11.10
CA VAL A 389 21.95 -8.60 -10.20
C VAL A 389 20.68 -9.14 -10.87
N VAL A 390 20.04 -10.10 -10.19
CA VAL A 390 18.70 -10.60 -10.52
C VAL A 390 17.75 -10.03 -9.49
N ALA A 391 16.83 -9.17 -9.94
CA ALA A 391 15.91 -8.45 -9.07
C ALA A 391 15.00 -9.39 -8.27
N HIS A 392 14.51 -8.92 -7.13
CA HIS A 392 13.46 -9.60 -6.38
C HIS A 392 12.22 -9.81 -7.26
N GLY A 393 11.78 -11.06 -7.39
CA GLY A 393 10.64 -11.42 -8.24
C GLY A 393 10.93 -11.35 -9.74
N ALA A 394 12.20 -11.38 -10.16
CA ALA A 394 12.61 -11.29 -11.56
C ALA A 394 11.92 -12.32 -12.47
N PHE A 395 11.66 -13.55 -12.00
CA PHE A 395 10.99 -14.57 -12.80
C PHE A 395 9.62 -14.08 -13.32
N GLY A 396 8.74 -13.62 -12.43
CA GLY A 396 7.44 -13.07 -12.82
C GLY A 396 7.55 -11.76 -13.61
N LEU A 397 8.54 -10.91 -13.29
CA LEU A 397 8.79 -9.69 -14.05
C LEU A 397 9.18 -9.98 -15.50
N LEU A 398 9.97 -11.03 -15.75
CA LEU A 398 10.35 -11.47 -17.08
C LEU A 398 9.15 -12.01 -17.86
N GLU A 399 8.29 -12.81 -17.21
CA GLU A 399 7.03 -13.27 -17.83
C GLU A 399 6.12 -12.11 -18.25
N GLU A 400 6.10 -11.03 -17.45
CA GLU A 400 5.33 -9.81 -17.75
C GLU A 400 6.02 -8.89 -18.79
N GLY A 401 7.27 -9.18 -19.18
CA GLY A 401 8.08 -8.28 -20.01
C GLY A 401 8.45 -6.97 -19.31
N ALA A 402 8.48 -6.95 -17.98
CA ALA A 402 8.81 -5.78 -17.19
C ALA A 402 10.32 -5.47 -17.25
N PRO A 403 10.73 -4.20 -17.44
CA PRO A 403 12.13 -3.83 -17.47
C PRO A 403 12.77 -3.91 -16.07
N GLY A 404 14.11 -4.03 -16.03
CA GLY A 404 14.86 -4.00 -14.77
C GLY A 404 14.79 -5.28 -13.94
N ALA A 405 14.37 -6.40 -14.51
CA ALA A 405 14.41 -7.71 -13.86
C ALA A 405 15.85 -8.23 -13.68
N LEU A 406 16.74 -7.91 -14.62
CA LEU A 406 18.13 -8.36 -14.67
C LEU A 406 19.04 -7.17 -15.01
N ALA A 407 20.22 -7.10 -14.42
CA ALA A 407 21.23 -6.11 -14.78
C ALA A 407 22.65 -6.63 -14.55
N SER A 408 23.57 -6.20 -15.43
CA SER A 408 25.01 -6.40 -15.31
C SER A 408 25.71 -5.23 -15.99
N GLU A 409 26.83 -4.76 -15.42
CA GLU A 409 27.67 -3.75 -16.04
C GLU A 409 28.49 -4.32 -17.21
N SER A 410 28.90 -5.59 -17.12
CA SER A 410 29.90 -6.18 -18.03
C SER A 410 29.45 -7.45 -18.76
N ARG A 411 28.32 -8.06 -18.38
CA ARG A 411 27.86 -9.37 -18.86
C ARG A 411 26.45 -9.34 -19.45
N GLN A 412 26.26 -8.57 -20.52
CA GLN A 412 24.98 -8.54 -21.25
C GLN A 412 24.65 -9.88 -21.92
N ASP A 413 25.67 -10.68 -22.27
CA ASP A 413 25.52 -12.06 -22.74
C ASP A 413 24.77 -12.93 -21.72
N LEU A 414 25.14 -12.84 -20.44
CA LEU A 414 24.51 -13.57 -19.35
C LEU A 414 23.08 -13.07 -19.11
N VAL A 415 22.84 -11.76 -19.20
CA VAL A 415 21.49 -11.20 -19.08
C VAL A 415 20.57 -11.79 -20.15
N ASN A 416 21.03 -11.87 -21.40
CA ASN A 416 20.24 -12.42 -22.49
C ASN A 416 20.00 -13.94 -22.30
N SER A 417 21.02 -14.71 -21.90
CA SER A 417 20.90 -16.14 -21.58
C SER A 417 19.80 -16.40 -20.55
N LEU A 418 19.77 -15.62 -19.47
CA LEU A 418 18.78 -15.76 -18.42
C LEU A 418 17.38 -15.31 -18.83
N GLN A 419 17.25 -14.37 -19.78
CA GLN A 419 15.95 -14.03 -20.36
C GLN A 419 15.39 -15.20 -21.17
N ASP A 420 16.23 -15.87 -21.94
CA ASP A 420 15.84 -17.05 -22.72
C ASP A 420 15.46 -18.21 -21.78
N LEU A 421 16.28 -18.47 -20.75
CA LEU A 421 16.02 -19.50 -19.73
C LEU A 421 14.67 -19.29 -19.02
N ALA A 422 14.30 -18.05 -18.70
CA ALA A 422 13.01 -17.76 -18.07
C ALA A 422 11.80 -18.01 -18.99
N ALA A 423 12.01 -18.04 -20.31
CA ALA A 423 10.97 -18.32 -21.30
C ALA A 423 10.82 -19.82 -21.63
N GLU A 424 11.77 -20.66 -21.20
CA GLU A 424 11.72 -22.10 -21.46
C GLU A 424 10.62 -22.81 -20.66
N PRO A 425 9.85 -23.72 -21.28
CA PRO A 425 8.89 -24.56 -20.56
C PRO A 425 9.60 -25.46 -19.54
N TRP A 426 9.09 -25.50 -18.30
CA TRP A 426 9.66 -26.37 -17.28
C TRP A 426 9.10 -27.80 -17.37
N GLU A 427 9.99 -28.78 -17.46
CA GLU A 427 9.69 -30.22 -17.47
C GLU A 427 10.19 -30.90 -16.19
N GLY A 428 9.78 -30.41 -15.01
CA GLY A 428 10.23 -30.93 -13.71
C GLY A 428 9.49 -32.17 -13.22
N ALA A 429 10.21 -33.06 -12.52
CA ALA A 429 9.74 -34.37 -12.09
C ALA A 429 8.72 -34.38 -10.93
N SER A 430 8.44 -33.23 -10.30
CA SER A 430 7.68 -33.14 -9.04
C SER A 430 6.19 -32.83 -9.19
N SER A 431 5.64 -32.69 -10.40
CA SER A 431 4.24 -32.30 -10.59
C SER A 431 3.24 -33.41 -10.21
N GLY A 432 3.56 -34.68 -10.50
CA GLY A 432 2.60 -35.78 -10.44
C GLY A 432 2.02 -36.10 -9.05
N SER A 433 2.79 -35.92 -7.97
CA SER A 433 2.28 -36.17 -6.61
C SER A 433 1.34 -35.07 -6.12
N PHE A 434 1.56 -33.82 -6.56
CA PHE A 434 0.72 -32.68 -6.20
C PHE A 434 -0.53 -32.59 -7.07
N GLU A 435 -0.43 -32.95 -8.35
CA GLU A 435 -1.57 -33.03 -9.27
C GLU A 435 -2.68 -33.95 -8.72
N ALA A 436 -2.31 -35.06 -8.09
CA ALA A 436 -3.27 -35.97 -7.47
C ALA A 436 -4.02 -35.36 -6.27
N VAL A 437 -3.46 -34.33 -5.61
CA VAL A 437 -4.00 -33.72 -4.39
C VAL A 437 -4.73 -32.40 -4.68
N LEU A 438 -4.16 -31.56 -5.54
CA LEU A 438 -4.65 -30.20 -5.83
C LEU A 438 -5.36 -30.11 -7.19
N GLY A 439 -5.20 -31.10 -8.07
CA GLY A 439 -5.56 -31.00 -9.48
C GLY A 439 -4.50 -30.26 -10.30
N GLU A 440 -4.62 -30.34 -11.62
CA GLU A 440 -3.62 -29.85 -12.58
C GLU A 440 -3.44 -28.32 -12.50
N GLU A 441 -4.53 -27.55 -12.55
CA GLU A 441 -4.48 -26.09 -12.58
C GLU A 441 -3.90 -25.49 -11.29
N GLU A 442 -4.32 -25.98 -10.12
CA GLU A 442 -3.84 -25.50 -8.83
C GLU A 442 -2.38 -25.94 -8.58
N THR A 443 -1.98 -27.11 -9.09
CA THR A 443 -0.57 -27.56 -9.06
C THR A 443 0.31 -26.69 -9.93
N ALA A 444 -0.11 -26.39 -11.17
CA ALA A 444 0.62 -25.49 -12.05
C ALA A 444 0.75 -24.09 -11.42
N ALA A 445 -0.31 -23.56 -10.82
CA ALA A 445 -0.29 -22.26 -10.13
C ALA A 445 0.62 -22.26 -8.89
N LEU A 446 0.65 -23.36 -8.12
CA LEU A 446 1.55 -23.53 -6.99
C LEU A 446 3.02 -23.55 -7.44
N LEU A 447 3.35 -24.39 -8.41
CA LEU A 447 4.72 -24.54 -8.91
C LEU A 447 5.23 -23.22 -9.48
N ARG A 448 4.40 -22.54 -10.28
CA ARG A 448 4.71 -21.24 -10.89
C ARG A 448 4.97 -20.14 -9.87
N ARG A 449 4.25 -20.15 -8.74
CA ARG A 449 4.46 -19.13 -7.68
C ARG A 449 5.57 -19.47 -6.69
N SER A 450 6.09 -20.70 -6.65
CA SER A 450 7.01 -21.16 -5.58
C SER A 450 8.26 -21.84 -6.12
N VAL A 451 8.16 -23.08 -6.63
CA VAL A 451 9.30 -23.93 -7.03
C VAL A 451 9.99 -23.43 -8.29
N LEU A 452 9.22 -23.05 -9.31
CA LEU A 452 9.75 -22.61 -10.61
C LEU A 452 10.71 -21.40 -10.49
N PRO A 453 10.36 -20.33 -9.76
CA PRO A 453 11.28 -19.23 -9.51
C PRO A 453 12.60 -19.68 -8.86
N ASP A 454 12.55 -20.53 -7.83
CA ASP A 454 13.76 -20.98 -7.11
C ASP A 454 14.68 -21.82 -7.99
N HIS A 455 14.12 -22.64 -8.87
CA HIS A 455 14.88 -23.35 -9.90
C HIS A 455 15.61 -22.36 -10.83
N PHE A 456 14.88 -21.39 -11.38
CA PHE A 456 15.45 -20.33 -12.23
C PHE A 456 16.58 -19.56 -11.50
N TYR A 457 16.37 -19.18 -10.24
CA TYR A 457 17.38 -18.48 -9.45
C TYR A 457 18.61 -19.36 -9.15
N GLY A 458 18.42 -20.66 -8.99
CA GLY A 458 19.51 -21.63 -8.84
C GLY A 458 20.37 -21.74 -10.10
N GLU A 459 19.76 -21.82 -11.29
CA GLU A 459 20.49 -21.81 -12.57
C GLU A 459 21.19 -20.48 -12.81
N ALA A 460 20.51 -19.35 -12.55
CA ALA A 460 21.10 -18.03 -12.67
C ALA A 460 22.35 -17.88 -11.79
N LEU A 461 22.34 -18.45 -10.57
CA LEU A 461 23.53 -18.50 -9.73
C LEU A 461 24.64 -19.29 -10.41
N LYS A 462 24.37 -20.49 -10.89
CA LYS A 462 25.39 -21.35 -11.51
C LYS A 462 26.04 -20.70 -12.73
N GLU A 463 25.26 -20.13 -13.64
CA GLU A 463 25.77 -19.45 -14.84
C GLU A 463 26.63 -18.22 -14.49
N SER A 464 26.33 -17.56 -13.37
CA SER A 464 27.09 -16.40 -12.92
C SER A 464 28.45 -16.71 -12.28
N LEU A 465 28.74 -17.99 -11.96
CA LEU A 465 29.97 -18.37 -11.23
C LEU A 465 31.24 -18.30 -12.08
N ASP A 466 31.14 -18.27 -13.41
CA ASP A 466 32.30 -18.18 -14.30
C ASP A 466 33.06 -16.85 -14.11
N ALA A 467 32.37 -15.81 -13.65
CA ALA A 467 32.98 -14.53 -13.29
C ALA A 467 33.81 -14.58 -11.99
N SER A 468 33.86 -15.74 -11.30
CA SER A 468 34.51 -15.93 -10.00
C SER A 468 34.15 -14.81 -9.02
N PRO A 469 32.85 -14.61 -8.71
CA PRO A 469 32.42 -13.46 -7.95
C PRO A 469 33.01 -13.45 -6.55
N ARG A 470 33.40 -12.26 -6.09
CA ARG A 470 33.92 -12.02 -4.74
C ARG A 470 32.87 -12.32 -3.68
N MET A 471 31.62 -12.04 -4.01
CA MET A 471 30.47 -12.35 -3.19
C MET A 471 29.31 -12.82 -4.07
N ALA A 472 28.62 -13.87 -3.64
CA ALA A 472 27.33 -14.27 -4.18
C ALA A 472 26.29 -14.28 -3.06
N ALA A 473 25.10 -13.77 -3.33
CA ALA A 473 23.95 -13.80 -2.43
C ALA A 473 22.73 -14.32 -3.18
N ILE A 474 22.06 -15.32 -2.63
CA ILE A 474 20.82 -15.89 -3.22
C ILE A 474 19.74 -16.02 -2.14
N TYR A 475 18.53 -15.60 -2.50
CA TYR A 475 17.34 -15.71 -1.66
C TYR A 475 16.30 -16.65 -2.30
N LEU A 476 15.90 -17.68 -1.55
CA LEU A 476 15.04 -18.78 -1.99
C LEU A 476 13.77 -18.87 -1.11
N PRO A 477 12.64 -18.32 -1.58
CA PRO A 477 11.38 -18.29 -0.84
C PRO A 477 10.40 -19.44 -1.10
N ALA A 478 10.74 -20.45 -1.90
CA ALA A 478 9.76 -21.48 -2.31
C ALA A 478 8.97 -22.08 -1.13
N PRO A 479 9.58 -22.46 0.01
CA PRO A 479 8.85 -22.97 1.18
C PRO A 479 7.80 -22.00 1.75
N ASP A 480 8.12 -20.70 1.89
CA ASP A 480 7.17 -19.67 2.36
C ASP A 480 6.02 -19.47 1.36
N LEU A 481 6.35 -19.39 0.06
CA LEU A 481 5.37 -19.16 -1.00
C LEU A 481 4.45 -20.36 -1.25
N ALA A 482 4.96 -21.57 -1.04
CA ALA A 482 4.19 -22.79 -1.11
C ALA A 482 3.19 -22.90 0.05
N ALA A 483 3.64 -22.61 1.28
CA ALA A 483 2.78 -22.63 2.46
C ALA A 483 1.69 -21.54 2.40
N ALA A 484 1.96 -20.41 1.73
CA ALA A 484 0.99 -19.35 1.55
C ALA A 484 -0.25 -19.83 0.77
N GLY A 485 -1.39 -19.91 1.47
CA GLY A 485 -2.66 -20.32 0.88
C GLY A 485 -2.78 -21.82 0.57
N TRP A 486 -1.91 -22.65 1.17
CA TRP A 486 -1.93 -24.10 0.98
C TRP A 486 -3.26 -24.75 1.40
N ARG A 487 -3.74 -25.72 0.60
CA ARG A 487 -4.99 -26.47 0.83
C ARG A 487 -4.85 -28.00 0.77
N GLY A 488 -3.70 -28.51 0.33
CA GLY A 488 -3.47 -29.95 0.05
C GLY A 488 -3.13 -30.83 1.26
N GLY A 489 -3.35 -30.36 2.49
CA GLY A 489 -3.01 -31.09 3.72
C GLY A 489 -1.53 -31.07 4.10
N GLU A 490 -1.21 -31.33 5.37
CA GLU A 490 0.14 -31.14 5.93
C GLU A 490 1.19 -32.09 5.36
N ILE A 491 0.81 -33.34 5.02
CA ILE A 491 1.74 -34.34 4.49
C ILE A 491 2.29 -33.92 3.13
N ALA A 492 1.40 -33.53 2.20
CA ALA A 492 1.81 -33.10 0.87
C ALA A 492 2.61 -31.78 0.92
N LEU A 493 2.30 -30.88 1.87
CA LEU A 493 3.16 -29.71 2.11
C LEU A 493 4.55 -30.14 2.60
N GLY A 494 4.63 -31.10 3.52
CA GLY A 494 5.89 -31.67 4.01
C GLY A 494 6.74 -32.29 2.91
N ASP A 495 6.12 -33.02 1.97
CA ASP A 495 6.82 -33.63 0.83
C ASP A 495 7.37 -32.57 -0.14
N LEU A 496 6.63 -31.48 -0.36
CA LEU A 496 7.09 -30.34 -1.17
C LEU A 496 8.26 -29.60 -0.51
N LEU A 497 8.16 -29.36 0.80
CA LEU A 497 9.23 -28.72 1.57
C LEU A 497 10.51 -29.56 1.53
N ARG A 498 10.36 -30.88 1.73
CA ARG A 498 11.45 -31.85 1.61
C ARG A 498 12.08 -31.81 0.22
N SER A 499 11.28 -31.89 -0.85
CA SER A 499 11.81 -31.92 -2.22
C SER A 499 12.56 -30.63 -2.56
N THR A 500 12.02 -29.49 -2.15
CA THR A 500 12.66 -28.17 -2.31
C THR A 500 13.99 -28.09 -1.56
N LEU A 501 14.04 -28.56 -0.31
CA LEU A 501 15.28 -28.56 0.47
C LEU A 501 16.34 -29.52 -0.09
N VAL A 502 15.93 -30.65 -0.68
CA VAL A 502 16.85 -31.55 -1.39
C VAL A 502 17.45 -30.86 -2.63
N GLU A 503 16.67 -30.07 -3.36
CA GLU A 503 17.19 -29.27 -4.48
C GLU A 503 18.16 -28.19 -4.00
N VAL A 504 17.86 -27.53 -2.87
CA VAL A 504 18.80 -26.59 -2.23
C VAL A 504 20.10 -27.29 -1.82
N ASP A 505 20.04 -28.49 -1.23
CA ASP A 505 21.24 -29.26 -0.88
C ASP A 505 22.11 -29.57 -2.11
N ARG A 506 21.48 -29.92 -3.25
CA ARG A 506 22.18 -30.13 -4.52
C ARG A 506 22.80 -28.84 -5.06
N LEU A 507 22.08 -27.72 -5.00
CA LEU A 507 22.61 -26.42 -5.40
C LEU A 507 23.85 -26.08 -4.55
N VAL A 508 23.74 -26.17 -3.23
CA VAL A 508 24.85 -25.95 -2.29
C VAL A 508 26.03 -26.86 -2.60
N ALA A 509 25.79 -28.13 -2.94
CA ALA A 509 26.83 -29.07 -3.35
C ALA A 509 27.67 -28.58 -4.53
N GLN A 510 27.00 -27.95 -5.51
CA GLN A 510 27.62 -27.52 -6.77
C GLN A 510 28.32 -26.17 -6.63
N VAL A 511 27.77 -25.26 -5.81
CA VAL A 511 28.26 -23.88 -5.74
C VAL A 511 29.26 -23.64 -4.59
N SER A 512 29.06 -24.26 -3.42
CA SER A 512 29.86 -23.98 -2.23
C SER A 512 31.37 -24.22 -2.37
N PRO A 513 31.89 -25.19 -3.17
CA PRO A 513 33.34 -25.38 -3.30
C PRO A 513 34.09 -24.19 -3.92
N ARG A 514 33.37 -23.24 -4.56
CA ARG A 514 33.96 -22.02 -5.13
C ARG A 514 34.13 -20.89 -4.12
N PHE A 515 33.66 -21.06 -2.88
CA PHE A 515 33.64 -20.03 -1.85
C PHE A 515 34.41 -20.50 -0.61
N GLY A 516 35.24 -19.62 -0.06
CA GLY A 516 35.98 -19.90 1.18
C GLY A 516 35.15 -19.66 2.44
N ALA A 517 34.07 -18.88 2.34
CA ALA A 517 33.10 -18.69 3.41
C ALA A 517 31.67 -18.85 2.87
N VAL A 518 30.85 -19.62 3.59
CA VAL A 518 29.44 -19.82 3.28
C VAL A 518 28.61 -19.49 4.52
N ALA A 519 27.57 -18.67 4.33
CA ALA A 519 26.60 -18.33 5.36
C ALA A 519 25.20 -18.76 4.89
N LEU A 520 24.53 -19.55 5.71
CA LEU A 520 23.16 -20.00 5.48
C LEU A 520 22.26 -19.38 6.56
N VAL A 521 21.28 -18.59 6.13
CA VAL A 521 20.27 -17.98 6.97
C VAL A 521 18.94 -18.67 6.68
N VAL A 522 18.31 -19.19 7.73
CA VAL A 522 17.03 -19.91 7.65
C VAL A 522 16.03 -19.15 8.49
N ASP A 523 14.93 -18.73 7.88
CA ASP A 523 13.84 -18.05 8.58
C ASP A 523 12.54 -18.87 8.44
N PRO A 524 11.74 -19.00 9.50
CA PRO A 524 10.47 -19.71 9.44
C PRO A 524 9.41 -18.96 8.60
N GLY A 525 9.68 -17.73 8.17
CA GLY A 525 8.79 -16.95 7.33
C GLY A 525 7.42 -16.75 7.99
N ARG A 526 6.35 -16.88 7.20
CA ARG A 526 4.96 -16.82 7.69
C ARG A 526 4.54 -18.07 8.47
N ARG A 527 5.37 -19.11 8.53
CA ARG A 527 5.04 -20.39 9.17
C ARG A 527 5.41 -20.41 10.66
N GLY A 528 6.32 -19.52 11.10
CA GLY A 528 6.76 -19.42 12.50
C GLY A 528 5.80 -18.71 13.45
N SER A 529 4.66 -18.21 12.97
CA SER A 529 3.64 -17.51 13.77
C SER A 529 2.49 -18.41 14.25
N HIS A 530 2.60 -19.73 14.08
CA HIS A 530 1.61 -20.72 14.50
C HIS A 530 2.09 -21.60 15.64
#